data_AF-A0A1Q7NGF8-F1
#
_entry.id   AF-A0A1Q7NGF8-F1
#
_cell.length_a   1.000
_cell.length_b   1.000
_cell.length_c   1.000
_cell.angle_alpha   90.00
_cell.angle_beta   90.00
_cell.angle_gamma   90.00
#
_symmetry.space_group_name_H-M   'P 1'
#
loop_
_entity.id
_entity.type
_entity.pdbx_description
1 polymer ?
#
loop_
_entity_poly.entity_id
_entity_poly.type
_entity_poly.pdbx_seq_one_letter_code
_entity_poly.pdbx_strand_id
1 'polypeptide(L)'
;MKNPNPKGKHYSRRELFPDVQGPAEPVEQSSEKQVEDNPKLGDQSEAELAKRSYARILRRMNDFNKDAERLVPKLGEQIKKSEGQVLPEEKAAVLPETVRLIRGHYAIADTFSLYFQSRWRRALIRIFLLALLAIISFEVYAHLLTEPWVLALYPVALGGALLVYLVATKNNYQSKYLDYRALAEGLRVQLFWRLAGLEDEVVDYYLRKQRTELDWIRNAIRARNVPVTQSAAQDYAGGRAYCEPDCLQAIKVLVRDHWLNDQRNFFSRNTGRDARKLKRHELMMKWLFRFGLALSIVVVFLHTWFHQTEGNSRWHHWLIVTMGTAPAIAAAIGGYAEKMAFSVQAKRYQWMSALYTRASSKLDPLLEPNQLSAAQELIRELGKEALEENGDWVSMRRERSIEVPRG
;
A
#
# COMPACT_ATOMS: atom_id res chain seq x y z
N MET A 1 18.60 50.74 -20.93
CA MET A 1 17.96 50.93 -19.62
C MET A 1 18.32 49.75 -18.73
N LYS A 2 19.05 50.01 -17.65
CA LYS A 2 19.39 49.02 -16.61
C LYS A 2 18.14 48.75 -15.77
N ASN A 3 17.74 47.49 -15.62
CA ASN A 3 16.76 47.09 -14.60
C ASN A 3 17.52 46.30 -13.51
N PRO A 4 17.44 46.68 -12.22
CA PRO A 4 18.34 46.21 -11.20
C PRO A 4 17.88 44.86 -10.65
N ASN A 5 18.88 44.06 -10.29
CA ASN A 5 18.72 42.85 -9.52
C ASN A 5 18.11 43.18 -8.13
N PRO A 6 16.99 42.59 -7.70
CA PRO A 6 16.65 42.56 -6.29
C PRO A 6 17.41 41.42 -5.63
N LYS A 7 18.47 41.79 -4.89
CA LYS A 7 19.05 40.98 -3.83
C LYS A 7 17.96 40.64 -2.79
N GLY A 8 17.84 39.35 -2.48
CA GLY A 8 17.34 38.86 -1.19
C GLY A 8 15.82 38.91 -0.97
N LYS A 9 15.20 37.72 -0.98
CA LYS A 9 14.28 37.25 0.08
C LYS A 9 14.14 35.73 -0.03
N HIS A 10 14.32 35.09 1.10
CA HIS A 10 14.39 33.65 1.32
C HIS A 10 13.19 32.89 0.72
N TYR A 11 13.41 32.10 -0.33
CA TYR A 11 12.65 30.86 -0.49
C TYR A 11 13.28 29.85 0.47
N SER A 12 12.75 29.79 1.69
CA SER A 12 13.13 28.73 2.63
C SER A 12 12.70 27.39 2.02
N ARG A 13 13.69 26.57 1.70
CA ARG A 13 13.58 25.19 1.21
C ARG A 13 12.82 24.38 2.28
N ARG A 14 11.50 24.20 2.14
CA ARG A 14 10.73 23.37 3.08
C ARG A 14 10.86 21.90 2.65
N GLU A 15 12.03 21.31 2.91
CA GLU A 15 12.23 19.86 2.77
C GLU A 15 11.25 19.11 3.67
N LEU A 16 10.74 17.97 3.17
CA LEU A 16 9.81 17.14 3.94
C LEU A 16 10.52 16.32 5.04
N PHE A 17 11.82 16.14 4.96
CA PHE A 17 12.69 15.61 6.01
C PHE A 17 14.09 16.21 5.80
N PRO A 18 14.89 16.49 6.84
CA PRO A 18 16.21 17.09 6.68
C PRO A 18 17.14 16.21 5.83
N ASP A 19 17.80 16.81 4.84
CA ASP A 19 18.84 16.18 4.02
C ASP A 19 20.09 15.87 4.86
N VAL A 20 20.56 14.61 4.84
CA VAL A 20 21.85 14.23 5.43
C VAL A 20 22.77 13.82 4.30
N GLN A 21 23.60 14.75 3.85
CA GLN A 21 24.73 14.46 2.99
C GLN A 21 25.80 13.75 3.84
N GLY A 22 25.80 12.41 3.79
CA GLY A 22 26.89 11.55 4.24
C GLY A 22 27.36 10.67 3.08
N PRO A 23 28.64 10.26 3.04
CA PRO A 23 29.24 9.62 1.87
C PRO A 23 28.51 8.31 1.53
N ALA A 24 28.04 8.23 0.29
CA ALA A 24 27.44 7.03 -0.27
C ALA A 24 28.55 6.07 -0.73
N GLU A 25 29.10 5.28 0.18
CA GLU A 25 29.96 4.16 -0.21
C GLU A 25 29.12 2.89 -0.44
N PRO A 26 29.30 2.18 -1.56
CA PRO A 26 28.72 0.86 -1.77
C PRO A 26 29.60 -0.18 -1.08
N VAL A 27 29.05 -0.94 -0.13
CA VAL A 27 29.81 -2.01 0.55
C VAL A 27 29.07 -3.34 0.50
N GLU A 28 29.79 -4.36 0.03
CA GLU A 28 29.38 -5.72 -0.28
C GLU A 28 28.72 -6.48 0.88
N GLN A 29 27.81 -7.40 0.50
CA GLN A 29 27.21 -8.37 1.39
C GLN A 29 28.26 -9.41 1.84
N SER A 30 28.88 -9.19 3.00
CA SER A 30 29.57 -10.27 3.73
C SER A 30 28.63 -10.89 4.77
N SER A 31 28.62 -12.22 4.75
CA SER A 31 27.70 -13.16 5.39
C SER A 31 27.64 -13.12 6.93
N GLU A 32 26.42 -13.20 7.46
CA GLU A 32 25.98 -13.23 8.88
C GLU A 32 26.51 -14.39 9.76
N LYS A 33 27.56 -15.13 9.38
CA LYS A 33 27.92 -16.41 10.02
C LYS A 33 29.17 -16.45 10.91
N GLN A 34 29.84 -15.32 11.19
CA GLN A 34 31.11 -15.33 11.94
C GLN A 34 31.11 -14.54 13.27
N VAL A 35 29.96 -14.13 13.80
CA VAL A 35 29.92 -13.23 14.98
C VAL A 35 30.00 -13.97 16.33
N GLU A 36 29.90 -15.30 16.37
CA GLU A 36 29.62 -16.01 17.64
C GLU A 36 30.81 -16.21 18.61
N ASP A 37 32.07 -15.89 18.25
CA ASP A 37 33.23 -16.32 19.07
C ASP A 37 34.25 -15.23 19.47
N ASN A 38 33.94 -13.94 19.40
CA ASN A 38 34.89 -12.90 19.85
C ASN A 38 34.23 -11.61 20.39
N PRO A 39 34.35 -11.28 21.70
CA PRO A 39 33.63 -10.17 22.33
C PRO A 39 34.05 -8.77 21.84
N LYS A 40 35.23 -8.61 21.23
CA LYS A 40 35.64 -7.34 20.59
C LYS A 40 35.12 -7.19 19.15
N LEU A 41 34.72 -8.29 18.51
CA LEU A 41 34.11 -8.30 17.18
C LEU A 41 32.59 -8.03 17.27
N GLY A 42 31.96 -8.39 18.40
CA GLY A 42 30.54 -8.12 18.68
C GLY A 42 30.20 -6.63 18.69
N ASP A 43 31.01 -5.79 19.34
CA ASP A 43 30.76 -4.35 19.47
C ASP A 43 30.95 -3.59 18.14
N GLN A 44 31.96 -3.97 17.34
CA GLN A 44 32.15 -3.45 15.98
C GLN A 44 31.05 -3.95 15.02
N SER A 45 30.61 -5.20 15.18
CA SER A 45 29.50 -5.77 14.40
C SER A 45 28.16 -5.10 14.74
N GLU A 46 27.87 -4.83 16.02
CA GLU A 46 26.67 -4.12 16.46
C GLU A 46 26.65 -2.66 15.97
N ALA A 47 27.79 -1.96 16.07
CA ALA A 47 27.93 -0.62 15.53
C ALA A 47 27.72 -0.58 14.01
N GLU A 48 28.28 -1.53 13.26
CA GLU A 48 28.07 -1.63 11.81
C GLU A 48 26.62 -2.02 11.44
N LEU A 49 25.99 -2.92 12.19
CA LEU A 49 24.58 -3.26 12.04
C LEU A 49 23.68 -2.04 12.30
N ALA A 50 23.97 -1.26 13.35
CA ALA A 50 23.27 -0.02 13.65
C ALA A 50 23.45 1.00 12.52
N LYS A 51 24.68 1.23 12.04
CA LYS A 51 24.95 2.13 10.89
C LYS A 51 24.18 1.71 9.65
N ARG A 52 24.18 0.41 9.30
CA ARG A 52 23.42 -0.13 8.16
C ARG A 52 21.92 0.09 8.32
N SER A 53 21.39 -0.07 9.53
CA SER A 53 19.98 0.21 9.85
C SER A 53 19.63 1.69 9.68
N TYR A 54 20.44 2.59 10.24
CA TYR A 54 20.26 4.04 10.10
C TYR A 54 20.37 4.51 8.64
N ALA A 55 21.36 4.03 7.90
CA ALA A 55 21.52 4.34 6.49
C ALA A 55 20.29 3.91 5.66
N ARG A 56 19.71 2.74 5.98
CA ARG A 56 18.47 2.26 5.34
C ARG A 56 17.28 3.17 5.64
N ILE A 57 17.15 3.62 6.89
CA ILE A 57 16.10 4.56 7.32
C ILE A 57 16.21 5.88 6.55
N LEU A 58 17.40 6.49 6.56
CA LEU A 58 17.66 7.76 5.88
C LEU A 58 17.43 7.66 4.37
N ARG A 59 17.84 6.54 3.76
CA ARG A 59 17.59 6.29 2.33
C ARG A 59 16.09 6.28 2.02
N ARG A 60 15.26 5.60 2.82
CA ARG A 60 13.79 5.59 2.59
C ARG A 60 13.15 6.95 2.82
N MET A 61 13.61 7.72 3.80
CA MET A 61 13.16 9.10 4.01
C MET A 61 13.52 9.99 2.81
N ASN A 62 14.75 9.86 2.29
CA ASN A 62 15.17 10.58 1.10
C ASN A 62 14.39 10.15 -0.16
N ASP A 63 14.07 8.86 -0.30
CA ASP A 63 13.22 8.37 -1.40
C ASP A 63 11.81 9.00 -1.35
N PHE A 64 11.23 9.16 -0.15
CA PHE A 64 9.98 9.91 0.02
C PHE A 64 10.14 11.39 -0.35
N ASN A 65 11.22 12.06 0.09
CA ASN A 65 11.49 13.46 -0.27
C ASN A 65 11.61 13.65 -1.79
N LYS A 66 12.37 12.80 -2.48
CA LYS A 66 12.52 12.82 -3.94
C LYS A 66 11.18 12.63 -4.65
N ASP A 67 10.35 11.71 -4.14
CA ASP A 67 9.00 11.55 -4.68
C ASP A 67 8.13 12.77 -4.39
N ALA A 68 8.29 13.42 -3.24
CA ALA A 68 7.57 14.64 -2.92
C ALA A 68 7.91 15.80 -3.86
N GLU A 69 9.19 16.08 -4.09
CA GLU A 69 9.64 17.09 -5.05
C GLU A 69 9.06 16.86 -6.45
N ARG A 70 9.01 15.60 -6.88
CA ARG A 70 8.52 15.22 -8.20
C ARG A 70 7.00 15.22 -8.34
N LEU A 71 6.28 14.79 -7.29
CA LEU A 71 4.86 14.45 -7.37
C LEU A 71 3.94 15.49 -6.74
N VAL A 72 4.37 16.25 -5.72
CA VAL A 72 3.53 17.30 -5.13
C VAL A 72 3.07 18.32 -6.18
N PRO A 73 3.94 18.84 -7.09
CA PRO A 73 3.49 19.77 -8.13
C PRO A 73 2.50 19.15 -9.12
N LYS A 74 2.59 17.84 -9.36
CA LYS A 74 1.75 17.11 -10.33
C LYS A 74 0.43 16.64 -9.74
N LEU A 75 0.39 16.44 -8.42
CA LEU A 75 -0.73 15.81 -7.72
C LEU A 75 -1.44 16.76 -6.74
N GLY A 76 -1.23 18.07 -6.86
CA GLY A 76 -1.76 19.07 -5.92
C GLY A 76 -3.28 18.99 -5.72
N GLU A 77 -4.04 18.74 -6.79
CA GLU A 77 -5.50 18.56 -6.68
C GLU A 77 -5.88 17.30 -5.90
N GLN A 78 -5.20 16.18 -6.12
CA GLN A 78 -5.48 14.95 -5.39
C GLN A 78 -5.07 15.07 -3.92
N ILE A 79 -3.99 15.80 -3.63
CA ILE A 79 -3.55 16.10 -2.25
C ILE A 79 -4.64 16.92 -1.54
N LYS A 80 -5.10 18.03 -2.14
CA LYS A 80 -6.19 18.84 -1.55
C LYS A 80 -7.47 18.02 -1.33
N LYS A 81 -7.80 17.13 -2.27
CA LYS A 81 -8.93 16.22 -2.11
C LYS A 81 -8.74 15.27 -0.93
N SER A 82 -7.57 14.66 -0.77
CA SER A 82 -7.26 13.78 0.36
C SER A 82 -7.28 14.55 1.70
N GLU A 83 -6.77 15.79 1.73
CA GLU A 83 -6.86 16.67 2.90
C GLU A 83 -8.31 16.95 3.31
N GLY A 84 -9.17 17.30 2.36
CA GLY A 84 -10.59 17.55 2.62
C GLY A 84 -11.38 16.29 3.03
N GLN A 85 -10.95 15.12 2.56
CA GLN A 85 -11.57 13.84 2.92
C GLN A 85 -11.28 13.40 4.35
N VAL A 86 -10.07 13.63 4.86
CA VAL A 86 -9.75 13.28 6.26
C VAL A 86 -10.32 14.30 7.24
N LEU A 87 -10.28 15.58 6.88
CA LEU A 87 -10.81 16.65 7.70
C LEU A 87 -11.12 17.87 6.82
N PRO A 88 -12.39 18.30 6.74
CA PRO A 88 -12.78 19.47 5.93
C PRO A 88 -12.00 20.72 6.31
N GLU A 89 -11.72 21.57 5.32
CA GLU A 89 -10.91 22.78 5.50
C GLU A 89 -11.52 23.74 6.53
N GLU A 90 -12.85 23.85 6.55
CA GLU A 90 -13.61 24.66 7.52
C GLU A 90 -13.31 24.24 8.97
N LYS A 91 -13.23 22.92 9.23
CA LYS A 91 -12.92 22.38 10.56
C LYS A 91 -11.43 22.46 10.86
N ALA A 92 -10.58 22.37 9.84
CA ALA A 92 -9.13 22.40 10.00
C ALA A 92 -8.57 23.82 10.22
N ALA A 93 -9.23 24.86 9.70
CA ALA A 93 -8.78 26.24 9.76
C ALA A 93 -8.62 26.76 11.20
N VAL A 94 -9.50 26.34 12.10
CA VAL A 94 -9.49 26.75 13.52
C VAL A 94 -8.50 25.98 14.38
N LEU A 95 -7.90 24.89 13.85
CA LEU A 95 -7.00 24.04 14.62
C LEU A 95 -5.57 24.60 14.69
N PRO A 96 -4.75 24.19 15.67
CA PRO A 96 -3.35 24.59 15.78
C PRO A 96 -2.54 24.22 14.54
N GLU A 97 -1.44 24.96 14.31
CA GLU A 97 -0.54 24.71 13.18
C GLU A 97 0.00 23.27 13.19
N THR A 98 0.33 22.72 14.36
CA THR A 98 0.83 21.35 14.51
C THR A 98 -0.14 20.30 13.94
N VAL A 99 -1.43 20.44 14.23
CA VAL A 99 -2.49 19.54 13.75
C VAL A 99 -2.70 19.69 12.24
N ARG A 100 -2.70 20.92 11.73
CA ARG A 100 -2.78 21.19 10.28
C ARG A 100 -1.59 20.62 9.51
N LEU A 101 -0.38 20.66 10.08
CA LEU A 101 0.81 20.06 9.48
C LEU A 101 0.70 18.53 9.38
N ILE A 102 0.20 17.85 10.43
CA ILE A 102 -0.04 16.39 10.39
C ILE A 102 -1.06 16.05 9.29
N ARG A 103 -2.15 16.82 9.18
CA ARG A 103 -3.16 16.66 8.12
C ARG A 103 -2.56 16.78 6.71
N GLY A 104 -1.71 17.79 6.47
CA GLY A 104 -1.05 17.96 5.17
C GLY A 104 -0.11 16.81 4.83
N HIS A 105 0.69 16.34 5.81
CA HIS A 105 1.57 15.19 5.61
C HIS A 105 0.79 13.89 5.35
N TYR A 106 -0.31 13.68 6.08
CA TYR A 106 -1.22 12.57 5.83
C TYR A 106 -1.66 12.56 4.36
N ALA A 107 -2.15 13.69 3.85
CA ALA A 107 -2.70 13.76 2.51
C ALA A 107 -1.65 13.53 1.41
N ILE A 108 -0.41 13.98 1.63
CA ILE A 108 0.72 13.68 0.73
C ILE A 108 0.98 12.17 0.72
N ALA A 109 1.13 11.55 1.89
CA ALA A 109 1.42 10.13 2.01
C ALA A 109 0.27 9.26 1.44
N ASP A 110 -0.98 9.61 1.73
CA ASP A 110 -2.16 8.91 1.22
C ASP A 110 -2.24 9.00 -0.31
N THR A 111 -2.06 10.21 -0.87
CA THR A 111 -2.05 10.42 -2.32
C THR A 111 -0.95 9.62 -3.02
N PHE A 112 0.26 9.57 -2.44
CA PHE A 112 1.35 8.79 -3.01
C PHE A 112 1.05 7.30 -2.93
N SER A 113 0.44 6.83 -1.83
CA SER A 113 0.02 5.44 -1.71
C SER A 113 -0.91 5.05 -2.87
N LEU A 114 -1.95 5.85 -3.17
CA LEU A 114 -2.90 5.58 -4.25
C LEU A 114 -2.25 5.67 -5.65
N TYR A 115 -1.32 6.61 -5.83
CA TYR A 115 -0.57 6.79 -7.06
C TYR A 115 0.30 5.56 -7.41
N PHE A 116 1.02 5.01 -6.43
CA PHE A 116 1.84 3.82 -6.59
C PHE A 116 1.02 2.53 -6.60
N GLN A 117 -0.05 2.44 -5.81
CA GLN A 117 -1.00 1.32 -5.85
C GLN A 117 -1.53 1.09 -7.27
N SER A 118 -1.94 2.17 -7.94
CA SER A 118 -2.49 2.12 -9.28
C SER A 118 -1.45 1.65 -10.31
N ARG A 119 -0.18 2.03 -10.14
CA ARG A 119 0.92 1.59 -11.02
C ARG A 119 1.26 0.14 -10.81
N TRP A 120 1.35 -0.29 -9.55
CA TRP A 120 1.55 -1.69 -9.19
C TRP A 120 0.44 -2.57 -9.79
N ARG A 121 -0.82 -2.20 -9.59
CA ARG A 121 -1.97 -2.94 -10.15
C ARG A 121 -1.92 -3.03 -11.67
N ARG A 122 -1.62 -1.92 -12.36
CA ARG A 122 -1.49 -1.92 -13.83
C ARG A 122 -0.32 -2.78 -14.31
N ALA A 123 0.82 -2.75 -13.62
CA ALA A 123 1.96 -3.60 -13.95
C ALA A 123 1.60 -5.08 -13.82
N LEU A 124 0.98 -5.47 -12.69
CA LEU A 124 0.47 -6.83 -12.48
C LEU A 124 -0.48 -7.28 -13.60
N ILE A 125 -1.50 -6.47 -13.91
CA ILE A 125 -2.46 -6.80 -14.96
C ILE A 125 -1.75 -6.98 -16.31
N ARG A 126 -0.82 -6.08 -16.66
CA ARG A 126 -0.04 -6.19 -17.91
C ARG A 126 0.79 -7.46 -17.96
N ILE A 127 1.45 -7.84 -16.87
CA ILE A 127 2.23 -9.09 -16.79
C ILE A 127 1.34 -10.30 -17.06
N PHE A 128 0.19 -10.41 -16.38
CA PHE A 128 -0.74 -11.52 -16.59
C PHE A 128 -1.33 -11.53 -18.01
N LEU A 129 -1.68 -10.37 -18.58
CA LEU A 129 -2.19 -10.28 -19.94
C LEU A 129 -1.13 -10.67 -20.97
N LEU A 130 0.13 -10.26 -20.78
CA LEU A 130 1.24 -10.61 -21.67
C LEU A 130 1.61 -12.09 -21.56
N ALA A 131 1.61 -12.66 -20.36
CA ALA A 131 1.82 -14.10 -20.17
C ALA A 131 0.70 -14.91 -20.85
N LEU A 132 -0.57 -14.48 -20.71
CA LEU A 132 -1.69 -15.10 -21.38
C LEU A 132 -1.59 -14.96 -22.91
N LEU A 133 -1.19 -13.79 -23.40
CA LEU A 133 -0.96 -13.55 -24.83
C LEU A 133 0.10 -14.49 -25.39
N ALA A 134 1.19 -14.73 -24.66
CA ALA A 134 2.21 -15.70 -25.05
C ALA A 134 1.61 -17.10 -25.19
N ILE A 135 0.86 -17.58 -24.19
CA ILE A 135 0.21 -18.91 -24.22
C ILE A 135 -0.73 -19.02 -25.42
N ILE A 136 -1.61 -18.03 -25.63
CA ILE A 136 -2.57 -18.04 -26.74
C ILE A 136 -1.84 -18.02 -28.09
N SER A 137 -0.77 -17.22 -28.23
CA SER A 137 0.05 -17.16 -29.44
C SER A 137 0.66 -18.52 -29.79
N PHE A 138 1.19 -19.23 -28.80
CA PHE A 138 1.75 -20.58 -29.00
C PHE A 138 0.66 -21.59 -29.41
N GLU A 139 -0.48 -21.61 -28.71
CA GLU A 139 -1.62 -22.48 -29.01
C GLU A 139 -2.17 -22.25 -30.43
N VAL A 140 -2.35 -20.99 -30.81
CA VAL A 140 -2.83 -20.60 -32.16
C VAL A 140 -1.80 -21.00 -33.22
N TYR A 141 -0.50 -20.84 -32.96
CA TYR A 141 0.54 -21.27 -33.89
C TYR A 141 0.54 -22.80 -34.09
N ALA A 142 0.41 -23.55 -33.00
CA ALA A 142 0.47 -25.02 -33.03
C ALA A 142 -0.71 -25.66 -33.79
N HIS A 143 -1.89 -25.03 -33.78
CA HIS A 143 -3.12 -25.66 -34.27
C HIS A 143 -3.86 -24.90 -35.38
N LEU A 144 -3.72 -23.57 -35.50
CA LEU A 144 -4.53 -22.77 -36.42
C LEU A 144 -3.73 -22.09 -37.53
N LEU A 145 -2.64 -21.40 -37.17
CA LEU A 145 -1.88 -20.54 -38.08
C LEU A 145 -0.38 -20.80 -37.91
N THR A 146 0.21 -21.57 -38.82
CA THR A 146 1.65 -21.91 -38.82
C THR A 146 2.54 -20.78 -39.34
N GLU A 147 2.08 -19.54 -39.26
CA GLU A 147 2.81 -18.37 -39.74
C GLU A 147 3.90 -17.96 -38.74
N PRO A 148 5.16 -17.72 -39.17
CA PRO A 148 6.27 -17.43 -38.26
C PRO A 148 6.03 -16.23 -37.33
N TRP A 149 5.26 -15.23 -37.78
CA TRP A 149 4.95 -14.04 -36.98
C TRP A 149 4.00 -14.35 -35.81
N VAL A 150 3.15 -15.37 -35.92
CA VAL A 150 2.26 -15.82 -34.83
C VAL A 150 3.10 -16.43 -33.71
N LEU A 151 4.10 -17.24 -34.07
CA LEU A 151 5.06 -17.79 -33.10
C LEU A 151 5.97 -16.70 -32.53
N ALA A 152 6.41 -15.74 -33.34
CA ALA A 152 7.27 -14.63 -32.88
C ALA A 152 6.59 -13.76 -31.80
N LEU A 153 5.26 -13.75 -31.73
CA LEU A 153 4.53 -13.05 -30.67
C LEU A 153 4.75 -13.68 -29.28
N TYR A 154 5.02 -14.98 -29.18
CA TYR A 154 5.32 -15.68 -27.92
C TYR A 154 6.52 -15.06 -27.17
N PRO A 155 7.75 -15.05 -27.74
CA PRO A 155 8.90 -14.46 -27.05
C PRO A 155 8.78 -12.95 -26.89
N VAL A 156 8.11 -12.24 -27.82
CA VAL A 156 7.85 -10.79 -27.69
C VAL A 156 6.96 -10.48 -26.49
N ALA A 157 5.89 -11.25 -26.30
CA ALA A 157 4.98 -11.08 -25.17
C ALA A 157 5.67 -11.41 -23.83
N LEU A 158 6.47 -12.48 -23.77
CA LEU A 158 7.27 -12.82 -22.58
C LEU A 158 8.33 -11.75 -22.28
N GLY A 159 9.07 -11.29 -23.29
CA GLY A 159 10.03 -10.19 -23.15
C GLY A 159 9.37 -8.90 -22.67
N GLY A 160 8.17 -8.60 -23.17
CA GLY A 160 7.34 -7.50 -22.68
C GLY A 160 6.94 -7.66 -21.21
N ALA A 161 6.54 -8.86 -20.79
CA ALA A 161 6.17 -9.14 -19.41
C ALA A 161 7.39 -8.95 -18.47
N LEU A 162 8.56 -9.45 -18.88
CA LEU A 162 9.82 -9.27 -18.17
C LEU A 162 10.19 -7.78 -18.07
N LEU A 163 10.07 -7.02 -19.16
CA LEU A 163 10.35 -5.59 -19.15
C LEU A 163 9.43 -4.83 -18.17
N VAL A 164 8.12 -5.14 -18.18
CA VAL A 164 7.17 -4.56 -17.23
C VAL A 164 7.55 -4.91 -15.78
N TYR A 165 7.95 -6.15 -15.52
CA TYR A 165 8.44 -6.59 -14.21
C TYR A 165 9.69 -5.81 -13.79
N LEU A 166 10.72 -5.76 -14.63
CA LEU A 166 11.97 -5.06 -14.33
C LEU A 166 11.74 -3.57 -14.06
N VAL A 167 10.87 -2.91 -14.83
CA VAL A 167 10.48 -1.52 -14.58
C VAL A 167 9.73 -1.37 -13.26
N ALA A 168 8.80 -2.27 -12.94
CA ALA A 168 8.03 -2.21 -11.69
C ALA A 168 8.93 -2.39 -10.45
N THR A 169 9.87 -3.34 -10.53
CA THR A 169 10.85 -3.63 -9.48
C THR A 169 11.88 -2.52 -9.35
N LYS A 170 12.47 -2.04 -10.45
CA LYS A 170 13.42 -0.91 -10.42
C LYS A 170 12.83 0.34 -9.76
N ASN A 171 11.54 0.59 -9.97
CA ASN A 171 10.85 1.74 -9.36
C ASN A 171 10.23 1.44 -7.98
N ASN A 172 10.36 0.21 -7.47
CA ASN A 172 9.84 -0.23 -6.17
C ASN A 172 8.36 0.10 -5.94
N TYR A 173 7.50 -0.03 -6.96
CA TYR A 173 6.10 0.39 -6.86
C TYR A 173 5.34 -0.26 -5.70
N GLN A 174 5.59 -1.55 -5.45
CA GLN A 174 4.93 -2.27 -4.35
C GLN A 174 5.40 -1.76 -2.99
N SER A 175 6.72 -1.63 -2.76
CA SER A 175 7.25 -1.12 -1.48
C SER A 175 6.71 0.28 -1.21
N LYS A 176 6.85 1.20 -2.17
CA LYS A 176 6.37 2.59 -2.04
C LYS A 176 4.88 2.67 -1.73
N TYR A 177 4.05 1.88 -2.41
CA TYR A 177 2.64 1.79 -2.10
C TYR A 177 2.37 1.41 -0.63
N LEU A 178 2.99 0.32 -0.16
CA LEU A 178 2.76 -0.21 1.19
C LEU A 178 3.30 0.73 2.26
N ASP A 179 4.50 1.26 2.03
CA ASP A 179 5.23 2.19 2.88
C ASP A 179 4.49 3.51 3.07
N TYR A 180 3.97 4.10 1.98
CA TYR A 180 3.26 5.37 2.05
C TYR A 180 1.86 5.20 2.62
N ARG A 181 1.20 4.06 2.38
CA ARG A 181 -0.05 3.72 3.06
C ARG A 181 0.17 3.58 4.56
N ALA A 182 1.22 2.88 4.97
CA ALA A 182 1.57 2.72 6.37
C ALA A 182 1.83 4.07 7.07
N LEU A 183 2.59 4.96 6.42
CA LEU A 183 2.82 6.31 6.90
C LEU A 183 1.51 7.13 7.00
N ALA A 184 0.65 7.07 5.98
CA ALA A 184 -0.63 7.76 5.99
C ALA A 184 -1.52 7.26 7.14
N GLU A 185 -1.68 5.95 7.32
CA GLU A 185 -2.49 5.41 8.41
C GLU A 185 -1.93 5.80 9.80
N GLY A 186 -0.60 5.79 9.96
CA GLY A 186 0.04 6.26 11.18
C GLY A 186 -0.23 7.74 11.47
N LEU A 187 -0.09 8.60 10.46
CA LEU A 187 -0.39 10.03 10.58
C LEU A 187 -1.88 10.30 10.83
N ARG A 188 -2.79 9.49 10.26
CA ARG A 188 -4.23 9.58 10.51
C ARG A 188 -4.56 9.28 11.96
N VAL A 189 -4.03 8.20 12.52
CA VAL A 189 -4.23 7.88 13.94
C VAL A 189 -3.64 8.97 14.83
N GLN A 190 -2.43 9.46 14.51
CA GLN A 190 -1.80 10.54 15.27
C GLN A 190 -2.66 11.81 15.23
N LEU A 191 -3.19 12.17 14.07
CA LEU A 191 -4.09 13.32 13.90
C LEU A 191 -5.29 13.23 14.85
N PHE A 192 -6.01 12.11 14.82
CA PHE A 192 -7.21 11.95 15.64
C PHE A 192 -6.92 11.74 17.13
N TRP A 193 -5.78 11.17 17.49
CA TRP A 193 -5.31 11.14 18.88
C TRP A 193 -5.04 12.54 19.41
N ARG A 194 -4.36 13.40 18.64
CA ARG A 194 -4.15 14.81 19.01
C ARG A 194 -5.49 15.53 19.18
N LEU A 195 -6.44 15.33 18.27
CA LEU A 195 -7.79 15.91 18.34
C LEU A 195 -8.63 15.39 19.51
N ALA A 196 -8.35 14.17 20.00
CA ALA A 196 -8.99 13.60 21.18
C ALA A 196 -8.33 14.04 22.49
N GLY A 197 -7.29 14.87 22.44
CA GLY A 197 -6.53 15.29 23.61
C GLY A 197 -5.57 14.22 24.15
N LEU A 198 -5.20 13.22 23.34
CA LEU A 198 -4.22 12.21 23.73
C LEU A 198 -2.79 12.71 23.50
N GLU A 199 -1.95 12.55 24.51
CA GLU A 199 -0.52 12.88 24.42
C GLU A 199 0.31 11.77 23.77
N ASP A 200 -0.26 10.58 23.65
CA ASP A 200 0.33 9.39 23.06
C ASP A 200 0.95 9.65 21.67
N GLU A 201 2.13 9.07 21.45
CA GLU A 201 2.74 8.99 20.13
C GLU A 201 2.41 7.66 19.48
N VAL A 202 1.91 7.72 18.24
CA VAL A 202 1.64 6.53 17.42
C VAL A 202 2.86 5.61 17.37
N VAL A 203 4.06 6.18 17.36
CA VAL A 203 5.32 5.46 17.21
C VAL A 203 5.59 4.45 18.33
N ASP A 204 5.07 4.69 19.53
CA ASP A 204 5.30 3.81 20.70
C ASP A 204 4.43 2.55 20.67
N TYR A 205 3.32 2.62 19.94
CA TYR A 205 2.34 1.54 19.75
C TYR A 205 2.45 0.90 18.37
N TYR A 206 2.92 1.64 17.38
CA TYR A 206 3.12 1.15 16.03
C TYR A 206 4.26 0.12 16.03
N LEU A 207 3.96 -1.11 15.60
CA LEU A 207 4.93 -2.09 15.07
C LEU A 207 5.87 -2.78 16.06
N ARG A 208 5.53 -2.93 17.35
CA ARG A 208 6.42 -3.65 18.29
C ARG A 208 6.82 -5.06 17.78
N LYS A 209 5.95 -5.71 17.00
CA LYS A 209 6.18 -7.01 16.33
C LYS A 209 6.98 -6.94 15.01
N GLN A 210 7.14 -5.78 14.36
CA GLN A 210 7.60 -5.67 12.95
C GLN A 210 8.78 -4.68 12.79
N ARG A 211 9.75 -4.74 13.71
CA ARG A 211 10.78 -3.69 13.91
C ARG A 211 11.52 -3.28 12.63
N THR A 212 12.17 -4.20 11.92
CA THR A 212 13.19 -3.89 10.90
C THR A 212 12.67 -3.23 9.61
N GLU A 213 11.39 -3.34 9.31
CA GLU A 213 10.84 -3.10 7.97
C GLU A 213 10.09 -1.78 7.81
N LEU A 214 9.79 -1.14 8.95
CA LEU A 214 8.95 0.06 9.05
C LEU A 214 9.53 1.10 10.03
N ASP A 215 10.77 0.91 10.50
CA ASP A 215 11.49 1.84 11.37
C ASP A 215 11.63 3.24 10.75
N TRP A 216 11.73 3.34 9.42
CA TRP A 216 11.78 4.64 8.77
C TRP A 216 10.47 5.42 8.92
N ILE A 217 9.32 4.74 8.99
CA ILE A 217 8.00 5.37 9.19
C ILE A 217 7.91 5.94 10.59
N ARG A 218 8.38 5.19 11.58
CA ARG A 218 8.48 5.64 12.97
C ARG A 218 9.33 6.91 13.08
N ASN A 219 10.52 6.90 12.48
CA ASN A 219 11.41 8.05 12.47
C ASN A 219 10.84 9.23 11.69
N ALA A 220 10.14 8.99 10.59
CA ALA A 220 9.43 10.01 9.83
C ALA A 220 8.32 10.67 10.65
N ILE A 221 7.49 9.90 11.36
CA ILE A 221 6.44 10.44 12.24
C ILE A 221 7.08 11.22 13.40
N ARG A 222 8.11 10.68 14.06
CA ARG A 222 8.86 11.38 15.13
C ARG A 222 9.44 12.71 14.65
N ALA A 223 10.14 12.71 13.52
CA ALA A 223 10.76 13.91 12.96
C ALA A 223 9.74 15.03 12.64
N ARG A 224 8.46 14.69 12.46
CA ARG A 224 7.38 15.66 12.24
C ARG A 224 6.62 16.09 13.47
N ASN A 225 6.72 15.33 14.55
CA ASN A 225 6.19 15.73 15.84
C ASN A 225 7.09 16.77 16.54
N VAL A 226 8.34 16.97 16.07
CA VAL A 226 9.26 18.00 16.58
C VAL A 226 8.92 19.39 16.01
N PRO A 227 8.73 20.43 16.84
CA PRO A 227 8.33 21.77 16.38
C PRO A 227 9.52 22.50 15.73
N VAL A 228 9.21 23.36 14.75
CA VAL A 228 10.20 24.06 13.89
C VAL A 228 10.67 25.41 14.49
N THR A 229 10.11 25.88 15.61
CA THR A 229 10.37 27.24 16.12
C THR A 229 10.40 27.35 17.65
N GLN A 230 11.29 28.22 18.18
CA GLN A 230 11.46 28.50 19.62
C GLN A 230 10.21 29.10 20.29
N SER A 231 9.32 29.77 19.54
CA SER A 231 8.03 30.25 20.04
C SER A 231 7.03 29.13 20.34
N ALA A 232 7.14 27.99 19.64
CA ALA A 232 6.36 26.80 19.95
C ALA A 232 6.87 26.08 21.22
N ALA A 233 8.10 26.36 21.68
CA ALA A 233 8.63 25.77 22.90
C ALA A 233 7.92 26.28 24.18
N GLN A 234 7.29 27.46 24.15
CA GLN A 234 6.48 27.98 25.25
C GLN A 234 5.06 27.38 25.27
N ASP A 235 4.47 27.08 24.10
CA ASP A 235 3.22 26.29 23.99
C ASP A 235 3.41 24.82 24.38
N TYR A 236 4.66 24.34 24.40
CA TYR A 236 5.01 22.95 24.69
C TYR A 236 4.86 22.53 26.16
N ALA A 237 4.72 23.47 27.10
CA ALA A 237 4.38 23.13 28.49
C ALA A 237 2.95 22.55 28.62
N GLY A 238 2.10 22.69 27.59
CA GLY A 238 0.79 22.05 27.47
C GLY A 238 0.49 21.41 26.09
N GLY A 239 1.51 21.22 25.24
CA GLY A 239 1.36 21.18 23.78
C GLY A 239 1.55 19.82 23.09
N ARG A 240 1.18 18.69 23.71
CA ARG A 240 1.06 17.39 23.02
C ARG A 240 -0.39 16.97 22.75
N ALA A 241 -1.36 17.53 23.47
CA ALA A 241 -2.77 17.27 23.28
C ALA A 241 -3.44 18.51 22.70
N TYR A 242 -4.37 18.36 21.73
CA TYR A 242 -5.30 19.44 21.44
C TYR A 242 -6.57 19.25 22.25
N CYS A 243 -6.75 20.11 23.23
CA CYS A 243 -7.98 20.29 23.97
C CYS A 243 -8.27 21.79 24.03
N GLU A 244 -9.01 22.30 23.04
CA GLU A 244 -9.79 23.54 23.23
C GLU A 244 -10.83 23.29 24.35
N PRO A 245 -11.50 24.31 24.94
CA PRO A 245 -12.08 24.21 26.29
C PRO A 245 -13.13 23.11 26.51
N ASP A 246 -13.58 22.41 25.45
CA ASP A 246 -14.35 21.18 25.53
C ASP A 246 -13.79 20.06 24.62
N CYS A 247 -12.82 19.27 25.13
CA CYS A 247 -12.26 18.10 24.42
C CYS A 247 -13.35 17.10 23.99
N LEU A 248 -14.43 17.00 24.77
CA LEU A 248 -15.53 16.10 24.49
C LEU A 248 -16.27 16.53 23.22
N GLN A 249 -16.42 17.83 23.01
CA GLN A 249 -16.97 18.39 21.79
C GLN A 249 -16.07 18.15 20.57
N ALA A 250 -14.76 18.24 20.73
CA ALA A 250 -13.80 17.88 19.68
C ALA A 250 -13.90 16.38 19.32
N ILE A 251 -14.04 15.50 20.32
CA ILE A 251 -14.28 14.07 20.09
C ILE A 251 -15.62 13.84 19.37
N LYS A 252 -16.69 14.50 19.81
CA LYS A 252 -18.03 14.40 19.19
C LYS A 252 -18.02 14.79 17.72
N VAL A 253 -17.46 15.95 17.39
CA VAL A 253 -17.61 16.57 16.06
C VAL A 253 -16.49 16.15 15.10
N LEU A 254 -15.27 15.94 15.59
CA LEU A 254 -14.11 15.67 14.74
C LEU A 254 -13.78 14.18 14.71
N VAL A 255 -13.62 13.56 15.89
CA VAL A 255 -13.17 12.16 15.97
C VAL A 255 -14.31 11.20 15.57
N ARG A 256 -15.50 11.33 16.15
CA ARG A 256 -16.60 10.41 15.83
C ARG A 256 -17.00 10.50 14.36
N ASP A 257 -17.22 11.71 13.87
CA ASP A 257 -17.81 11.93 12.56
C ASP A 257 -16.79 11.75 11.42
N HIS A 258 -15.55 12.24 11.57
CA HIS A 258 -14.53 12.17 10.51
C HIS A 258 -13.52 11.03 10.65
N TRP A 259 -13.49 10.33 11.80
CA TRP A 259 -12.67 9.12 11.95
C TRP A 259 -13.53 7.87 12.00
N LEU A 260 -14.36 7.71 13.04
CA LEU A 260 -15.07 6.45 13.28
C LEU A 260 -16.10 6.16 12.20
N ASN A 261 -16.96 7.14 11.91
CA ASN A 261 -18.03 6.99 10.92
C ASN A 261 -17.46 6.80 9.51
N ASP A 262 -16.44 7.56 9.13
CA ASP A 262 -15.78 7.40 7.83
C ASP A 262 -15.10 6.05 7.67
N GLN A 263 -14.38 5.57 8.70
CA GLN A 263 -13.77 4.24 8.66
C GLN A 263 -14.81 3.12 8.63
N ARG A 264 -15.86 3.23 9.44
CA ARG A 264 -17.00 2.29 9.43
C ARG A 264 -17.63 2.23 8.04
N ASN A 265 -17.89 3.38 7.42
CA ASN A 265 -18.47 3.48 6.08
C ASN A 265 -17.52 2.92 5.01
N PHE A 266 -16.22 3.19 5.11
CA PHE A 266 -15.21 2.66 4.19
C PHE A 266 -15.15 1.13 4.24
N PHE A 267 -14.99 0.54 5.43
CA PHE A 267 -14.85 -0.90 5.59
C PHE A 267 -16.15 -1.66 5.27
N SER A 268 -17.32 -1.14 5.65
CA SER A 268 -18.61 -1.76 5.32
C SER A 268 -18.86 -1.78 3.81
N ARG A 269 -18.65 -0.66 3.11
CA ARG A 269 -18.78 -0.57 1.64
C ARG A 269 -17.80 -1.50 0.93
N ASN A 270 -16.56 -1.59 1.40
CA ASN A 270 -15.53 -2.40 0.77
C ASN A 270 -15.71 -3.90 1.02
N THR A 271 -16.23 -4.30 2.18
CA THR A 271 -16.54 -5.71 2.50
C THR A 271 -17.49 -6.30 1.45
N GLY A 272 -18.63 -5.64 1.20
CA GLY A 272 -19.61 -6.12 0.21
C GLY A 272 -19.13 -6.04 -1.24
N ARG A 273 -18.24 -5.09 -1.56
CA ARG A 273 -17.65 -4.96 -2.90
C ARG A 273 -16.66 -6.07 -3.18
N ASP A 274 -15.74 -6.34 -2.26
CA ASP A 274 -14.65 -7.28 -2.48
C ASP A 274 -15.11 -8.74 -2.34
N ALA A 275 -16.08 -9.02 -1.46
CA ALA A 275 -16.74 -10.33 -1.42
C ALA A 275 -17.41 -10.68 -2.77
N ARG A 276 -18.06 -9.70 -3.43
CA ARG A 276 -18.66 -9.89 -4.76
C ARG A 276 -17.61 -10.12 -5.84
N LYS A 277 -16.49 -9.38 -5.82
CA LYS A 277 -15.39 -9.59 -6.78
C LYS A 277 -14.76 -10.97 -6.62
N LEU A 278 -14.46 -11.37 -5.38
CA LEU A 278 -13.92 -12.69 -5.08
C LEU A 278 -14.85 -13.79 -5.60
N LYS A 279 -16.14 -13.73 -5.26
CA LYS A 279 -17.14 -14.71 -5.73
C LYS A 279 -17.24 -14.76 -7.25
N ARG A 280 -17.19 -13.60 -7.93
CA ARG A 280 -17.20 -13.55 -9.41
C ARG A 280 -15.95 -14.22 -9.99
N HIS A 281 -14.76 -13.94 -9.46
CA HIS A 281 -13.52 -14.57 -9.92
C HIS A 281 -13.54 -16.08 -9.67
N GLU A 282 -13.96 -16.53 -8.49
CA GLU A 282 -14.09 -17.96 -8.16
C GLU A 282 -15.08 -18.69 -9.09
N LEU A 283 -16.26 -18.10 -9.31
CA LEU A 283 -17.24 -18.66 -10.24
C LEU A 283 -16.70 -18.72 -11.66
N MET A 284 -16.06 -17.65 -12.13
CA MET A 284 -15.48 -17.59 -13.47
C MET A 284 -14.37 -18.63 -13.64
N MET A 285 -13.47 -18.79 -12.67
CA MET A 285 -12.44 -19.82 -12.69
C MET A 285 -13.04 -21.24 -12.72
N LYS A 286 -14.02 -21.53 -11.85
CA LYS A 286 -14.73 -22.82 -11.82
C LYS A 286 -15.46 -23.10 -13.13
N TRP A 287 -16.06 -22.08 -13.74
CA TRP A 287 -16.71 -22.20 -15.04
C TRP A 287 -15.70 -22.46 -16.16
N LEU A 288 -14.63 -21.68 -16.27
CA LEU A 288 -13.58 -21.86 -17.27
C LEU A 288 -12.92 -23.24 -17.18
N PHE A 289 -12.64 -23.71 -15.96
CA PHE A 289 -12.05 -25.03 -15.74
C PHE A 289 -13.01 -26.16 -16.17
N ARG A 290 -14.28 -26.10 -15.71
CA ARG A 290 -15.29 -27.10 -16.10
C ARG A 290 -15.58 -27.06 -17.60
N PHE A 291 -15.58 -25.88 -18.21
CA PHE A 291 -15.76 -25.70 -19.64
C PHE A 291 -14.60 -26.34 -20.43
N GLY A 292 -13.35 -26.05 -20.06
CA GLY A 292 -12.17 -26.68 -20.68
C GLY A 292 -12.17 -28.20 -20.55
N LEU A 293 -12.54 -28.73 -19.37
CA LEU A 293 -12.65 -30.17 -19.13
C LEU A 293 -13.79 -30.83 -19.93
N ALA A 294 -14.95 -30.19 -19.99
CA ALA A 294 -16.05 -30.69 -20.80
C ALA A 294 -15.66 -30.72 -22.28
N LEU A 295 -14.98 -29.66 -22.75
CA LEU A 295 -14.49 -29.55 -24.11
C LEU A 295 -13.43 -30.62 -24.42
N SER A 296 -12.54 -30.93 -23.48
CA SER A 296 -11.55 -32.00 -23.67
C SER A 296 -12.20 -33.37 -23.83
N ILE A 297 -13.25 -33.67 -23.06
CA ILE A 297 -14.00 -34.91 -23.19
C ILE A 297 -14.68 -34.98 -24.57
N VAL A 298 -15.28 -33.88 -25.03
CA VAL A 298 -15.89 -33.79 -26.36
C VAL A 298 -14.85 -34.00 -27.45
N VAL A 299 -13.67 -33.36 -27.36
CA VAL A 299 -12.59 -33.55 -28.34
C VAL A 299 -12.14 -35.00 -28.41
N VAL A 300 -11.94 -35.67 -27.26
CA VAL A 300 -11.55 -37.09 -27.21
C VAL A 300 -12.65 -37.98 -27.81
N PHE A 301 -13.91 -37.76 -27.43
CA PHE A 301 -15.04 -38.55 -27.96
C PHE A 301 -15.21 -38.37 -29.47
N LEU A 302 -15.11 -37.14 -29.97
CA LEU A 302 -15.19 -36.87 -31.41
C LEU A 302 -14.02 -37.52 -32.15
N HIS A 303 -12.82 -37.49 -31.57
CA HIS A 303 -11.64 -38.13 -32.15
C HIS A 303 -11.81 -39.65 -32.25
N THR A 304 -12.33 -40.30 -31.20
CA THR A 304 -12.51 -41.76 -31.18
C THR A 304 -13.71 -42.25 -31.99
N TRP A 305 -14.80 -41.49 -32.06
CA TRP A 305 -16.03 -41.92 -32.72
C TRP A 305 -16.03 -41.61 -34.23
N PHE A 306 -15.39 -40.53 -34.66
CA PHE A 306 -15.33 -40.12 -36.07
C PHE A 306 -14.02 -40.54 -36.76
N HIS A 307 -13.35 -41.60 -36.29
CA HIS A 307 -12.08 -42.12 -36.82
C HIS A 307 -12.03 -42.35 -38.35
N GLN A 308 -13.17 -42.35 -39.06
CA GLN A 308 -13.26 -42.58 -40.51
C GLN A 308 -13.47 -41.33 -41.39
N THR A 309 -13.73 -40.14 -40.84
CA THR A 309 -13.80 -38.93 -41.68
C THR A 309 -12.45 -38.22 -41.65
N GLU A 310 -11.61 -38.49 -42.65
CA GLU A 310 -10.29 -37.86 -42.93
C GLU A 310 -10.31 -36.32 -43.11
N GLY A 311 -11.36 -35.64 -42.66
CA GLY A 311 -11.46 -34.20 -42.74
C GLY A 311 -10.64 -33.54 -41.64
N ASN A 312 -9.46 -33.03 -42.00
CA ASN A 312 -8.69 -31.98 -41.33
C ASN A 312 -9.54 -30.70 -41.17
N SER A 313 -10.60 -30.81 -40.37
CA SER A 313 -11.66 -29.84 -40.34
C SER A 313 -11.31 -28.76 -39.34
N ARG A 314 -11.26 -27.51 -39.83
CA ARG A 314 -10.79 -26.34 -39.07
C ARG A 314 -11.46 -26.19 -37.71
N TRP A 315 -12.70 -26.68 -37.54
CA TRP A 315 -13.40 -26.65 -36.25
C TRP A 315 -12.71 -27.49 -35.17
N HIS A 316 -12.08 -28.62 -35.50
CA HIS A 316 -11.37 -29.46 -34.53
C HIS A 316 -10.19 -28.71 -33.90
N HIS A 317 -9.41 -28.01 -34.72
CA HIS A 317 -8.30 -27.17 -34.27
C HIS A 317 -8.77 -26.02 -33.38
N TRP A 318 -9.91 -25.38 -33.70
CA TRP A 318 -10.51 -24.37 -32.83
C TRP A 318 -10.93 -24.93 -31.46
N LEU A 319 -11.45 -26.16 -31.41
CA LEU A 319 -11.78 -26.83 -30.15
C LEU A 319 -10.54 -27.11 -29.31
N ILE A 320 -9.44 -27.55 -29.91
CA ILE A 320 -8.17 -27.79 -29.20
C ILE A 320 -7.63 -26.49 -28.61
N VAL A 321 -7.56 -25.41 -29.40
CA VAL A 321 -7.08 -24.11 -28.91
C VAL A 321 -7.96 -23.56 -27.78
N THR A 322 -9.28 -23.66 -27.91
CA THR A 322 -10.20 -23.20 -26.86
C THR A 322 -10.11 -24.05 -25.59
N MET A 323 -9.89 -25.36 -25.73
CA MET A 323 -9.65 -26.30 -24.63
C MET A 323 -8.38 -25.96 -23.86
N GLY A 324 -7.27 -25.65 -24.54
CA GLY A 324 -6.00 -25.28 -23.90
C GLY A 324 -6.01 -23.87 -23.29
N THR A 325 -6.65 -22.90 -23.96
CA THR A 325 -6.67 -21.51 -23.52
C THR A 325 -7.62 -21.23 -22.36
N ALA A 326 -8.75 -21.95 -22.23
CA ALA A 326 -9.70 -21.71 -21.14
C ALA A 326 -9.09 -21.93 -19.73
N PRO A 327 -8.37 -23.04 -19.45
CA PRO A 327 -7.62 -23.22 -18.20
C PRO A 327 -6.52 -22.18 -18.02
N ALA A 328 -5.83 -21.75 -19.09
CA ALA A 328 -4.80 -20.71 -19.00
C ALA A 328 -5.39 -19.35 -18.56
N ILE A 329 -6.56 -18.98 -19.07
CA ILE A 329 -7.30 -17.79 -18.62
C ILE A 329 -7.69 -17.93 -17.14
N ALA A 330 -8.18 -19.11 -16.73
CA ALA A 330 -8.52 -19.38 -15.33
C ALA A 330 -7.30 -19.24 -14.41
N ALA A 331 -6.15 -19.79 -14.82
CA ALA A 331 -4.89 -19.71 -14.09
C ALA A 331 -4.39 -18.25 -13.99
N ALA A 332 -4.50 -17.46 -15.05
CA ALA A 332 -4.13 -16.03 -15.03
C ALA A 332 -5.01 -15.22 -14.05
N ILE A 333 -6.34 -15.46 -14.07
CA ILE A 333 -7.27 -14.84 -13.12
C ILE A 333 -6.95 -15.26 -11.69
N GLY A 334 -6.71 -16.56 -11.46
CA GLY A 334 -6.37 -17.12 -10.15
C GLY A 334 -5.07 -16.56 -9.60
N GLY A 335 -4.01 -16.54 -10.41
CA GLY A 335 -2.73 -15.96 -10.05
C GLY A 335 -2.83 -14.47 -9.71
N TYR A 336 -3.61 -13.70 -10.48
CA TYR A 336 -3.87 -12.29 -10.16
C TYR A 336 -4.66 -12.13 -8.85
N ALA A 337 -5.71 -12.93 -8.65
CA ALA A 337 -6.53 -12.88 -7.44
C ALA A 337 -5.72 -13.25 -6.18
N GLU A 338 -4.84 -14.25 -6.28
CA GLU A 338 -3.92 -14.67 -5.21
C GLU A 338 -2.94 -13.56 -4.86
N LYS A 339 -2.28 -12.95 -5.85
CA LYS A 339 -1.38 -11.79 -5.63
C LYS A 339 -2.10 -10.56 -5.06
N MET A 340 -3.39 -10.41 -5.35
CA MET A 340 -4.21 -9.36 -4.74
C MET A 340 -4.74 -9.71 -3.35
N ALA A 341 -4.62 -10.96 -2.90
CA ALA A 341 -5.07 -11.46 -1.60
C ALA A 341 -6.53 -11.13 -1.28
N PHE A 342 -7.42 -11.18 -2.28
CA PHE A 342 -8.81 -10.71 -2.13
C PHE A 342 -9.59 -11.44 -1.02
N SER A 343 -9.34 -12.74 -0.84
CA SER A 343 -9.98 -13.56 0.20
C SER A 343 -9.59 -13.12 1.62
N VAL A 344 -8.30 -12.85 1.84
CA VAL A 344 -7.78 -12.35 3.12
C VAL A 344 -8.27 -10.92 3.36
N GLN A 345 -8.25 -10.08 2.32
CA GLN A 345 -8.70 -8.69 2.40
C GLN A 345 -10.18 -8.56 2.81
N ALA A 346 -11.04 -9.38 2.21
CA ALA A 346 -12.48 -9.34 2.49
C ALA A 346 -12.79 -9.68 3.96
N LYS A 347 -12.13 -10.70 4.51
CA LYS A 347 -12.27 -11.08 5.93
C LYS A 347 -11.79 -9.97 6.87
N ARG A 348 -10.65 -9.34 6.56
CA ARG A 348 -10.11 -8.22 7.36
C ARG A 348 -11.01 -7.01 7.34
N TYR A 349 -11.56 -6.64 6.18
CA TYR A 349 -12.53 -5.55 6.08
C TYR A 349 -13.81 -5.83 6.87
N GLN A 350 -14.28 -7.08 6.87
CA GLN A 350 -15.42 -7.47 7.69
C GLN A 350 -15.13 -7.29 9.19
N TRP A 351 -13.96 -7.75 9.66
CA TRP A 351 -13.53 -7.59 11.04
C TRP A 351 -13.40 -6.11 11.43
N MET A 352 -12.71 -5.30 10.62
CA MET A 352 -12.55 -3.86 10.86
C MET A 352 -13.89 -3.12 10.85
N SER A 353 -14.80 -3.47 9.93
CA SER A 353 -16.15 -2.91 9.92
C SER A 353 -16.91 -3.20 11.22
N ALA A 354 -16.78 -4.41 11.76
CA ALA A 354 -17.40 -4.78 13.03
C ALA A 354 -16.74 -4.07 14.21
N LEU A 355 -15.40 -3.96 14.23
CA LEU A 355 -14.63 -3.24 15.25
C LEU A 355 -15.06 -1.77 15.34
N TYR A 356 -15.04 -1.04 14.22
CA TYR A 356 -15.45 0.37 14.18
C TYR A 356 -16.94 0.57 14.51
N THR A 357 -17.81 -0.38 14.11
CA THR A 357 -19.24 -0.31 14.49
C THR A 357 -19.41 -0.43 16.01
N ARG A 358 -18.71 -1.37 16.64
CA ARG A 358 -18.75 -1.56 18.11
C ARG A 358 -18.13 -0.37 18.83
N ALA A 359 -17.00 0.14 18.36
CA ALA A 359 -16.35 1.31 18.94
C ALA A 359 -17.26 2.55 18.86
N SER A 360 -17.92 2.79 17.72
CA SER A 360 -18.91 3.86 17.59
C SER A 360 -20.05 3.74 18.59
N SER A 361 -20.66 2.55 18.72
CA SER A 361 -21.76 2.34 19.67
C SER A 361 -21.34 2.47 21.14
N LYS A 362 -20.08 2.17 21.46
CA LYS A 362 -19.52 2.32 22.80
C LYS A 362 -19.10 3.76 23.09
N LEU A 363 -18.70 4.51 22.06
CA LEU A 363 -18.28 5.89 22.21
C LEU A 363 -19.47 6.79 22.55
N ASP A 364 -20.61 6.63 21.87
CA ASP A 364 -21.80 7.47 22.06
C ASP A 364 -22.21 7.71 23.53
N PRO A 365 -22.34 6.70 24.41
CA PRO A 365 -22.67 6.92 25.83
C PRO A 365 -21.52 7.53 26.65
N LEU A 366 -20.29 7.52 26.14
CA LEU A 366 -19.11 8.14 26.78
C LEU A 366 -18.93 9.60 26.37
N LEU A 367 -19.79 10.12 25.49
CA LEU A 367 -19.79 11.53 25.08
C LEU A 367 -20.51 12.43 26.09
N GLU A 368 -20.47 12.07 27.37
CA GLU A 368 -21.01 12.84 28.51
C GLU A 368 -19.87 13.54 29.29
N PRO A 369 -20.09 14.72 29.89
CA PRO A 369 -19.04 15.54 30.52
C PRO A 369 -18.13 14.80 31.52
N ASN A 370 -18.66 13.81 32.23
CA ASN A 370 -17.94 13.05 33.26
C ASN A 370 -17.22 11.80 32.73
N GLN A 371 -17.25 11.55 31.42
CA GLN A 371 -16.74 10.32 30.79
C GLN A 371 -15.58 10.55 29.82
N LEU A 372 -14.99 11.76 29.82
CA LEU A 372 -13.90 12.12 28.91
C LEU A 372 -12.74 11.11 28.92
N SER A 373 -12.25 10.72 30.11
CA SER A 373 -11.15 9.76 30.23
C SER A 373 -11.50 8.40 29.64
N ALA A 374 -12.75 7.93 29.81
CA ALA A 374 -13.21 6.68 29.23
C ALA A 374 -13.34 6.77 27.70
N ALA A 375 -13.82 7.90 27.17
CA ALA A 375 -13.85 8.16 25.73
C ALA A 375 -12.44 8.18 25.12
N GLN A 376 -11.50 8.86 25.78
CA GLN A 376 -10.09 8.92 25.40
C GLN A 376 -9.44 7.54 25.41
N GLU A 377 -9.70 6.73 26.43
CA GLU A 377 -9.18 5.35 26.49
C GLU A 377 -9.73 4.49 25.35
N LEU A 378 -11.02 4.59 25.03
CA LEU A 378 -11.61 3.88 23.89
C LEU A 378 -10.97 4.29 22.55
N ILE A 379 -10.71 5.59 22.37
CA ILE A 379 -10.04 6.14 21.16
C ILE A 379 -8.59 5.67 21.08
N ARG A 380 -7.89 5.64 22.21
CA ARG A 380 -6.52 5.14 22.32
C ARG A 380 -6.46 3.67 21.91
N GLU A 381 -7.29 2.81 22.50
CA GLU A 381 -7.36 1.39 22.18
C GLU A 381 -7.75 1.14 20.72
N LEU A 382 -8.75 1.87 20.21
CA LEU A 382 -9.12 1.79 18.78
C LEU A 382 -7.96 2.17 17.86
N GLY A 383 -7.18 3.17 18.24
CA GLY A 383 -5.99 3.57 17.50
C GLY A 383 -4.92 2.47 17.50
N LYS A 384 -4.66 1.83 18.65
CA LYS A 384 -3.72 0.70 18.75
C LYS A 384 -4.13 -0.46 17.83
N GLU A 385 -5.40 -0.83 17.85
CA GLU A 385 -5.94 -1.88 16.99
C GLU A 385 -5.85 -1.52 15.50
N ALA A 386 -6.15 -0.27 15.13
CA ALA A 386 -6.02 0.19 13.74
C ALA A 386 -4.55 0.16 13.25
N LEU A 387 -3.62 0.49 14.14
CA LEU A 387 -2.18 0.45 13.89
C LEU A 387 -1.65 -0.98 13.75
N GLU A 388 -2.09 -1.91 14.60
CA GLU A 388 -1.73 -3.33 14.53
C GLU A 388 -2.29 -3.97 13.25
N GLU A 389 -3.57 -3.74 12.92
CA GLU A 389 -4.18 -4.24 11.70
C GLU A 389 -3.41 -3.81 10.45
N ASN A 390 -3.08 -2.51 10.39
CA ASN A 390 -2.36 -1.94 9.27
C ASN A 390 -0.93 -2.51 9.15
N GLY A 391 -0.23 -2.69 10.27
CA GLY A 391 1.09 -3.33 10.27
C GLY A 391 1.02 -4.77 9.73
N ASP A 392 0.11 -5.58 10.25
CA ASP A 392 -0.08 -6.94 9.76
C ASP A 392 -0.49 -6.99 8.28
N TRP A 393 -1.31 -6.03 7.85
CA TRP A 393 -1.71 -5.90 6.46
C TRP A 393 -0.51 -5.64 5.54
N VAL A 394 0.40 -4.75 5.95
CA VAL A 394 1.64 -4.46 5.21
C VAL A 394 2.51 -5.71 5.11
N SER A 395 2.76 -6.40 6.22
CA SER A 395 3.61 -7.60 6.25
C SER A 395 3.08 -8.69 5.32
N MET A 396 1.79 -8.99 5.44
CA MET A 396 1.07 -9.97 4.62
C MET A 396 1.10 -9.63 3.12
N ARG A 397 1.15 -8.34 2.75
CA ARG A 397 1.27 -7.88 1.36
C ARG A 397 2.69 -7.94 0.82
N ARG A 398 3.71 -7.88 1.67
CA ARG A 398 5.12 -7.97 1.27
C ARG A 398 5.52 -9.42 0.95
N GLU A 399 5.03 -10.38 1.72
CA GLU A 399 5.20 -11.82 1.45
C GLU A 399 4.67 -12.23 0.07
N ARG A 400 3.70 -11.50 -0.48
CA ARG A 400 3.10 -11.76 -1.80
C ARG A 400 3.72 -10.97 -2.94
N SER A 401 4.97 -10.51 -2.79
CA SER A 401 5.70 -9.85 -3.88
C SER A 401 5.88 -10.78 -5.10
N ILE A 402 6.14 -10.21 -6.27
CA ILE A 402 6.45 -10.99 -7.46
C ILE A 402 7.95 -11.31 -7.42
N GLU A 403 8.27 -12.58 -7.28
CA GLU A 403 9.62 -13.09 -7.42
C GLU A 403 9.72 -13.76 -8.79
N VAL A 404 10.78 -13.46 -9.54
CA VAL A 404 11.20 -14.28 -10.68
C VAL A 404 12.14 -15.35 -10.11
N PRO A 405 11.99 -16.63 -10.47
CA PRO A 405 12.94 -17.66 -10.07
C PRO A 405 14.35 -17.19 -10.41
N ARG A 406 15.22 -17.10 -9.39
CA ARG A 406 16.64 -16.87 -9.64
C ARG A 406 17.18 -18.17 -10.19
N GLY A 407 17.48 -18.17 -11.50
CA GLY A 407 18.14 -19.28 -12.17
C GLY A 407 19.54 -19.52 -11.64
#